data_AF-A0A061IUG1-F1
#
_entry.id   AF-A0A061IUG1-F1
#
_cell.length_a   1.000
_cell.length_b   1.000
_cell.length_c   1.000
_cell.angle_alpha   90.00
_cell.angle_beta   90.00
_cell.angle_gamma   90.00
#
_symmetry.space_group_name_H-M   'P 1'
#
loop_
_entity.id
_entity.type
_entity.pdbx_description
1 polymer ?
#
loop_
_entity_poly.entity_id
_entity_poly.type
_entity_poly.pdbx_seq_one_letter_code
_entity_poly.pdbx_strand_id
1 'polypeptide(L)'
;MRQTGGTTNEASLTGHGAPGDLCLAQWMWPAARGCCRTRHRVQRGTVASVPVALLVVLALAAAGAWMPTAHAVFFRMQGGTVDQAITVGRAVDTVLMEGVSITKGASVVFDVAAMLPGALRIDMRNCACDGGAQIYVQGYRGEAASDRSLEVGVSGLNGSYCALVFAYNLPAHTSVTVRDSRVLTPGPMSYSQIGGLKDAVASPLVLHATSLSQTQLRVNNTVLGSACAGGSAMYVGGGVDLLSSAVLLDGVLLEASGGSSAHAMRVASASRLSLRGQSVFSLTNVSVASSGGGFVLGRNLALSDSVLRFVGIRGSVASSLVRCDGGTIGTGGWLDLHGVWAVGEASVASLSGVTLSGGAVSIARCVSGGATLVSGLEITSGAVSVQCNRAGGRALQSSGDYRLAGLPFVSVVPCDGCAPALACFGALTASFSDCACSCSAGGVGAACLPFDVPLAKGGGSAQGCVRGVTLTESMAVGGGQATACFDSVVFSGPITVTVELGSMDPFAGLLNVTLRHCVLAGGAQLRIVGLED
;
A
#
# COMPACT_ATOMS: atom_id res chain seq x y z
N MET A 1 -29.67 35.93 -44.70
CA MET A 1 -30.52 35.52 -45.85
C MET A 1 -30.22 34.06 -46.21
N ARG A 2 -30.95 33.50 -47.19
CA ARG A 2 -30.62 32.27 -47.99
C ARG A 2 -29.10 32.19 -48.33
N GLN A 3 -28.45 31.05 -48.64
CA GLN A 3 -28.82 29.64 -48.91
C GLN A 3 -27.51 28.79 -48.88
N THR A 4 -27.39 27.45 -48.81
CA THR A 4 -28.25 26.23 -48.67
C THR A 4 -27.42 25.24 -47.79
N GLY A 5 -27.57 23.92 -47.65
CA GLY A 5 -28.47 22.85 -48.13
C GLY A 5 -27.97 21.46 -47.66
N GLY A 6 -28.73 20.37 -47.86
CA GLY A 6 -28.29 19.02 -47.46
C GLY A 6 -29.14 17.87 -48.03
N THR A 7 -28.65 16.64 -47.86
CA THR A 7 -29.25 15.36 -48.29
C THR A 7 -28.85 14.29 -47.24
N THR A 8 -29.75 13.73 -46.41
CA THR A 8 -30.85 12.76 -46.64
C THR A 8 -30.41 11.30 -46.68
N ASN A 9 -30.89 10.50 -45.71
CA ASN A 9 -31.66 9.24 -45.87
C ASN A 9 -31.78 8.53 -44.50
N GLU A 10 -32.85 7.79 -44.18
CA GLU A 10 -34.27 7.88 -44.57
C GLU A 10 -35.12 7.11 -43.52
N ALA A 11 -36.43 7.35 -43.43
CA ALA A 11 -37.31 6.72 -42.42
C ALA A 11 -38.47 5.94 -43.08
N SER A 12 -38.91 4.83 -42.46
CA SER A 12 -39.88 3.90 -43.06
C SER A 12 -41.26 3.86 -42.38
N LEU A 13 -42.30 3.70 -43.22
CA LEU A 13 -43.74 3.59 -42.92
C LEU A 13 -44.41 2.71 -44.01
N THR A 14 -45.53 2.02 -43.84
CA THR A 14 -46.41 1.75 -42.68
C THR A 14 -46.39 0.23 -42.37
N GLY A 15 -47.18 -0.41 -41.49
CA GLY A 15 -48.26 0.02 -40.61
C GLY A 15 -49.68 -0.36 -41.10
N HIS A 16 -50.16 -1.55 -40.73
CA HIS A 16 -51.56 -2.06 -40.60
C HIS A 16 -51.49 -3.60 -40.40
N GLY A 17 -52.32 -4.30 -39.62
CA GLY A 17 -53.32 -3.98 -38.57
C GLY A 17 -53.50 -5.23 -37.68
N ALA A 18 -53.73 -5.14 -36.36
CA ALA A 18 -54.98 -4.75 -35.67
C ALA A 18 -56.06 -5.87 -35.63
N PRO A 19 -56.96 -5.93 -34.62
CA PRO A 19 -56.79 -5.59 -33.20
C PRO A 19 -57.40 -6.65 -32.22
N GLY A 20 -57.21 -6.46 -30.92
CA GLY A 20 -57.92 -7.19 -29.85
C GLY A 20 -57.47 -6.70 -28.47
N ASP A 21 -58.38 -6.14 -27.69
CA ASP A 21 -58.06 -5.22 -26.57
C ASP A 21 -59.13 -5.29 -25.46
N LEU A 22 -58.82 -4.74 -24.26
CA LEU A 22 -59.71 -4.49 -23.11
C LEU A 22 -60.26 -5.74 -22.34
N CYS A 23 -60.55 -5.69 -21.03
CA CYS A 23 -59.94 -4.93 -19.92
C CYS A 23 -60.37 -5.47 -18.54
N LEU A 24 -59.70 -4.96 -17.48
CA LEU A 24 -60.20 -4.69 -16.11
C LEU A 24 -60.97 -5.74 -15.27
N ALA A 25 -60.30 -6.14 -14.18
CA ALA A 25 -60.73 -5.99 -12.79
C ALA A 25 -62.02 -6.67 -12.23
N GLN A 26 -61.78 -7.58 -11.28
CA GLN A 26 -62.26 -7.55 -9.88
C GLN A 26 -63.78 -7.51 -9.59
N TRP A 27 -64.27 -8.44 -8.76
CA TRP A 27 -64.98 -8.21 -7.48
C TRP A 27 -65.40 -9.56 -6.83
N MET A 28 -65.98 -9.50 -5.62
CA MET A 28 -66.61 -10.56 -4.82
C MET A 28 -65.74 -11.35 -3.80
N TRP A 29 -66.05 -11.12 -2.52
CA TRP A 29 -65.93 -12.10 -1.43
C TRP A 29 -67.19 -13.02 -1.44
N PRO A 30 -67.29 -14.04 -0.58
CA PRO A 30 -67.85 -13.82 0.77
C PRO A 30 -67.13 -14.57 1.90
N ALA A 31 -67.49 -14.27 3.16
CA ALA A 31 -66.91 -14.88 4.37
C ALA A 31 -67.96 -15.46 5.32
N ALA A 32 -67.71 -16.65 5.88
CA ALA A 32 -68.39 -17.27 7.02
C ALA A 32 -67.39 -18.27 7.67
N ARG A 33 -66.97 -18.21 8.95
CA ARG A 33 -67.64 -18.15 10.28
C ARG A 33 -67.67 -19.54 10.96
N GLY A 34 -67.30 -19.60 12.25
CA GLY A 34 -67.25 -20.81 13.09
C GLY A 34 -65.83 -21.42 13.18
N CYS A 35 -65.03 -21.34 14.26
CA CYS A 35 -65.17 -20.98 15.68
C CYS A 35 -65.37 -22.16 16.68
N CYS A 36 -64.32 -22.41 17.47
CA CYS A 36 -64.24 -23.07 18.79
C CYS A 36 -64.53 -24.59 19.01
N ARG A 37 -63.48 -25.27 19.55
CA ARG A 37 -63.47 -26.22 20.72
C ARG A 37 -64.44 -27.43 20.70
N THR A 38 -64.01 -28.69 20.86
CA THR A 38 -63.35 -29.22 22.09
C THR A 38 -62.95 -30.72 21.98
N ARG A 39 -62.00 -31.14 22.85
CA ARG A 39 -61.86 -32.44 23.58
C ARG A 39 -61.58 -33.79 22.84
N HIS A 40 -60.59 -34.51 23.40
CA HIS A 40 -60.47 -35.97 23.70
C HIS A 40 -61.07 -37.04 22.73
N ARG A 41 -60.47 -38.22 22.50
CA ARG A 41 -59.52 -39.03 23.31
C ARG A 41 -58.87 -40.15 22.46
N VAL A 42 -57.63 -40.53 22.79
CA VAL A 42 -56.98 -41.87 22.64
C VAL A 42 -57.36 -42.81 21.47
N GLN A 43 -56.35 -43.23 20.71
CA GLN A 43 -56.20 -44.63 20.28
C GLN A 43 -54.86 -45.21 20.77
N ARG A 44 -54.74 -46.55 20.81
CA ARG A 44 -53.61 -47.33 21.34
C ARG A 44 -53.01 -48.24 20.24
N GLY A 45 -51.69 -48.39 20.24
CA GLY A 45 -50.97 -49.42 19.47
C GLY A 45 -50.83 -49.10 17.98
N THR A 46 -49.81 -49.59 17.28
CA THR A 46 -49.01 -50.81 17.53
C THR A 46 -47.50 -50.57 17.64
N VAL A 47 -46.75 -51.62 18.00
CA VAL A 47 -45.27 -51.63 18.03
C VAL A 47 -44.72 -51.82 16.61
N ALA A 48 -43.72 -51.03 16.24
CA ALA A 48 -42.87 -51.26 15.07
C ALA A 48 -41.40 -51.34 15.52
N SER A 49 -40.61 -52.18 14.86
CA SER A 49 -39.22 -52.48 15.24
C SER A 49 -38.26 -51.32 14.96
N VAL A 50 -37.34 -51.07 15.88
CA VAL A 50 -36.22 -50.14 15.67
C VAL A 50 -35.21 -50.80 14.71
N PRO A 51 -34.88 -50.19 13.56
CA PRO A 51 -33.86 -50.73 12.66
C PRO A 51 -32.45 -50.49 13.22
N VAL A 52 -31.58 -51.49 13.05
CA VAL A 52 -30.19 -51.51 13.54
C VAL A 52 -29.32 -50.35 13.01
N ALA A 53 -29.76 -49.66 11.96
CA ALA A 53 -29.10 -48.49 11.37
C ALA A 53 -28.71 -47.40 12.40
N LEU A 54 -29.50 -47.18 13.46
CA LEU A 54 -29.20 -46.13 14.45
C LEU A 54 -27.89 -46.40 15.24
N LEU A 55 -27.53 -47.67 15.45
CA LEU A 55 -26.30 -48.06 16.14
C LEU A 55 -25.05 -47.83 15.29
N VAL A 56 -25.16 -47.95 13.96
CA VAL A 56 -24.03 -47.67 13.04
C VAL A 56 -23.72 -46.17 12.99
N VAL A 57 -24.74 -45.31 13.03
CA VAL A 57 -24.56 -43.85 13.10
C VAL A 57 -23.89 -43.43 14.42
N LEU A 58 -24.29 -44.04 15.55
CA LEU A 58 -23.65 -43.78 16.85
C LEU A 58 -22.20 -44.30 16.93
N ALA A 59 -21.89 -45.44 16.30
CA ALA A 59 -20.52 -45.93 16.20
C ALA A 59 -19.61 -44.99 15.39
N LEU A 60 -20.13 -44.41 14.29
CA LEU A 60 -19.40 -43.43 13.48
C LEU A 60 -19.23 -42.08 14.19
N ALA A 61 -20.18 -41.68 15.04
CA ALA A 61 -20.04 -40.48 15.88
C ALA A 61 -18.95 -40.65 16.96
N ALA A 62 -18.80 -41.86 17.52
CA ALA A 62 -17.76 -42.15 18.51
C ALA A 62 -16.33 -42.22 17.93
N ALA A 63 -16.18 -42.46 16.62
CA ALA A 63 -14.89 -42.53 15.95
C ALA A 63 -14.13 -41.19 15.89
N GLY A 64 -14.78 -40.06 16.15
CA GLY A 64 -14.14 -38.74 16.23
C GLY A 64 -13.26 -38.53 17.47
N ALA A 65 -13.32 -39.41 18.47
CA ALA A 65 -12.64 -39.25 19.76
C ALA A 65 -11.20 -39.80 19.81
N TRP A 66 -10.71 -40.43 18.74
CA TRP A 66 -9.36 -41.02 18.66
C TRP A 66 -8.53 -40.42 17.50
N MET A 67 -8.40 -39.09 17.51
CA MET A 67 -7.26 -38.48 16.83
C MET A 67 -5.98 -38.93 17.57
N PRO A 68 -4.99 -39.54 16.89
CA PRO A 68 -3.63 -39.55 17.45
C PRO A 68 -3.20 -38.09 17.64
N THR A 69 -2.35 -37.82 18.63
CA THR A 69 -1.79 -36.48 18.81
C THR A 69 -1.15 -36.03 17.50
N ALA A 70 -1.70 -34.97 16.89
CA ALA A 70 -1.20 -34.43 15.64
C ALA A 70 0.13 -33.73 15.92
N HIS A 71 1.22 -34.49 15.87
CA HIS A 71 2.57 -33.99 16.07
C HIS A 71 2.84 -32.93 14.99
N ALA A 72 3.10 -31.70 15.42
CA ALA A 72 3.37 -30.61 14.49
C ALA A 72 4.58 -30.93 13.61
N VAL A 73 4.39 -30.86 12.31
CA VAL A 73 5.43 -31.15 11.32
C VAL A 73 6.15 -29.85 10.99
N PHE A 74 7.34 -29.68 11.57
CA PHE A 74 8.26 -28.60 11.21
C PHE A 74 8.69 -28.74 9.75
N PHE A 75 8.18 -27.89 8.86
CA PHE A 75 8.63 -27.85 7.48
C PHE A 75 9.95 -27.08 7.41
N ARG A 76 11.07 -27.78 7.19
CA ARG A 76 12.39 -27.16 7.05
C ARG A 76 13.05 -27.51 5.72
N MET A 77 13.46 -26.49 4.99
CA MET A 77 14.35 -26.60 3.82
C MET A 77 15.60 -25.74 4.04
N GLN A 78 16.78 -26.29 3.74
CA GLN A 78 18.05 -25.60 3.84
C GLN A 78 18.89 -25.91 2.60
N GLY A 79 19.16 -24.89 1.79
CA GLY A 79 19.69 -25.04 0.43
C GLY A 79 18.72 -25.70 -0.54
N GLY A 80 19.25 -26.10 -1.70
CA GLY A 80 18.50 -26.82 -2.73
C GLY A 80 17.60 -25.95 -3.61
N THR A 81 16.90 -26.61 -4.53
CA THR A 81 16.09 -25.96 -5.58
C THR A 81 14.66 -26.47 -5.54
N VAL A 82 13.70 -25.55 -5.63
CA VAL A 82 12.29 -25.82 -5.90
C VAL A 82 12.01 -25.43 -7.35
N ASP A 83 11.66 -26.39 -8.19
CA ASP A 83 11.37 -26.18 -9.62
C ASP A 83 9.99 -26.74 -10.05
N GLN A 84 9.20 -27.17 -9.07
CA GLN A 84 7.79 -27.55 -9.20
C GLN A 84 6.96 -26.86 -8.12
N ALA A 85 5.63 -26.77 -8.33
CA ALA A 85 4.74 -26.16 -7.35
C ALA A 85 4.68 -26.98 -6.05
N ILE A 86 4.73 -26.29 -4.90
CA ILE A 86 4.58 -26.91 -3.57
C ILE A 86 3.55 -26.13 -2.74
N THR A 87 2.74 -26.85 -1.97
CA THR A 87 1.78 -26.27 -1.02
C THR A 87 2.07 -26.80 0.37
N VAL A 88 2.40 -25.89 1.29
CA VAL A 88 2.69 -26.17 2.70
C VAL A 88 1.52 -25.66 3.54
N GLY A 89 0.95 -26.51 4.40
CA GLY A 89 -0.23 -26.16 5.18
C GLY A 89 -0.58 -27.25 6.19
N ARG A 90 -1.29 -28.30 5.76
CA ARG A 90 -1.80 -29.36 6.64
C ARG A 90 -0.72 -29.94 7.56
N ALA A 91 -1.04 -30.00 8.86
CA ALA A 91 -0.17 -30.48 9.95
C ALA A 91 1.14 -29.68 10.19
N VAL A 92 1.29 -28.51 9.58
CA VAL A 92 2.43 -27.60 9.81
C VAL A 92 1.99 -26.44 10.72
N ASP A 93 2.85 -26.08 11.68
CA ASP A 93 2.80 -24.80 12.42
C ASP A 93 3.95 -23.86 12.03
N THR A 94 5.11 -24.44 11.69
CA THR A 94 6.39 -23.78 11.51
C THR A 94 7.01 -24.13 10.16
N VAL A 95 7.29 -23.10 9.36
CA VAL A 95 7.99 -23.16 8.08
C VAL A 95 9.32 -22.42 8.21
N LEU A 96 10.44 -23.10 7.93
CA LEU A 96 11.78 -22.52 7.86
C LEU A 96 12.41 -22.81 6.49
N MET A 97 12.72 -21.78 5.72
CA MET A 97 13.41 -21.90 4.42
C MET A 97 14.66 -21.03 4.43
N GLU A 98 15.84 -21.64 4.28
CA GLU A 98 17.12 -20.93 4.25
C GLU A 98 17.93 -21.29 3.00
N GLY A 99 18.36 -20.30 2.22
CA GLY A 99 19.20 -20.52 1.03
C GLY A 99 18.52 -21.28 -0.12
N VAL A 100 17.19 -21.39 -0.12
CA VAL A 100 16.43 -22.16 -1.13
C VAL A 100 16.28 -21.35 -2.41
N SER A 101 16.50 -21.98 -3.56
CA SER A 101 16.34 -21.36 -4.89
C SER A 101 15.02 -21.80 -5.55
N ILE A 102 14.11 -20.87 -5.82
CA ILE A 102 12.80 -21.16 -6.44
C ILE A 102 12.86 -20.74 -7.92
N THR A 103 12.65 -21.69 -8.83
CA THR A 103 13.01 -21.52 -10.26
C THR A 103 11.91 -22.02 -11.20
N LYS A 104 12.10 -21.82 -12.52
CA LYS A 104 11.21 -22.32 -13.60
C LYS A 104 9.73 -21.93 -13.47
N GLY A 105 9.42 -20.82 -12.79
CA GLY A 105 8.04 -20.39 -12.57
C GLY A 105 7.30 -21.14 -11.46
N ALA A 106 8.01 -21.91 -10.61
CA ALA A 106 7.40 -22.65 -9.52
C ALA A 106 6.66 -21.74 -8.52
N SER A 107 5.49 -22.19 -8.09
CA SER A 107 4.70 -21.54 -7.04
C SER A 107 4.87 -22.24 -5.70
N VAL A 108 5.41 -21.53 -4.70
CA VAL A 108 5.42 -21.94 -3.29
C VAL A 108 4.20 -21.33 -2.62
N VAL A 109 3.31 -22.14 -2.05
CA VAL A 109 2.08 -21.68 -1.40
C VAL A 109 2.09 -22.08 0.07
N PHE A 110 2.06 -21.09 0.96
CA PHE A 110 1.80 -21.27 2.39
C PHE A 110 0.30 -21.06 2.64
N ASP A 111 -0.46 -22.16 2.75
CA ASP A 111 -1.90 -22.13 2.99
C ASP A 111 -2.17 -22.06 4.51
N VAL A 112 -2.19 -20.83 5.02
CA VAL A 112 -2.38 -20.50 6.45
C VAL A 112 -3.73 -21.01 6.96
N ALA A 113 -4.74 -21.05 6.09
CA ALA A 113 -6.06 -21.60 6.45
C ALA A 113 -6.04 -23.12 6.65
N ALA A 114 -5.11 -23.83 5.98
CA ALA A 114 -4.88 -25.27 6.14
C ALA A 114 -3.83 -25.63 7.21
N MET A 115 -3.10 -24.65 7.76
CA MET A 115 -2.15 -24.83 8.86
C MET A 115 -2.84 -25.14 10.21
N LEU A 116 -2.05 -25.64 11.15
CA LEU A 116 -2.53 -26.01 12.50
C LEU A 116 -3.16 -24.82 13.25
N PRO A 117 -4.06 -25.07 14.22
CA PRO A 117 -4.53 -24.03 15.14
C PRO A 117 -3.41 -23.54 16.07
N GLY A 118 -3.47 -22.27 16.47
CA GLY A 118 -2.52 -21.63 17.38
C GLY A 118 -1.66 -20.55 16.71
N ALA A 119 -0.42 -20.42 17.19
CA ALA A 119 0.55 -19.47 16.66
C ALA A 119 1.37 -20.11 15.52
N LEU A 120 1.40 -19.46 14.37
CA LEU A 120 2.05 -19.94 13.14
C LEU A 120 3.32 -19.14 12.84
N ARG A 121 4.34 -19.78 12.28
CA ARG A 121 5.60 -19.13 11.88
C ARG A 121 6.01 -19.51 10.46
N ILE A 122 6.32 -18.52 9.63
CA ILE A 122 6.95 -18.68 8.32
C ILE A 122 8.21 -17.82 8.31
N ASP A 123 9.40 -18.41 8.13
CA ASP A 123 10.68 -17.68 8.13
C ASP A 123 11.50 -18.05 6.88
N MET A 124 11.76 -17.08 6.02
CA MET A 124 12.52 -17.21 4.78
C MET A 124 13.79 -16.36 4.83
N ARG A 125 14.95 -16.98 4.64
CA ARG A 125 16.27 -16.35 4.80
C ARG A 125 17.19 -16.64 3.62
N ASN A 126 17.72 -15.60 3.00
CA ASN A 126 18.70 -15.70 1.90
C ASN A 126 18.22 -16.58 0.72
N CYS A 127 16.91 -16.69 0.52
CA CYS A 127 16.33 -17.44 -0.59
C CYS A 127 16.49 -16.67 -1.91
N ALA A 128 16.53 -17.38 -3.02
CA ALA A 128 16.56 -16.80 -4.37
C ALA A 128 15.28 -17.17 -5.15
N CYS A 129 14.82 -16.30 -6.06
CA CYS A 129 13.73 -16.66 -6.96
C CYS A 129 13.84 -16.09 -8.39
N ASP A 130 13.48 -16.92 -9.38
CA ASP A 130 13.67 -16.61 -10.81
C ASP A 130 12.67 -17.34 -11.73
N GLY A 131 12.60 -16.91 -12.99
CA GLY A 131 11.83 -17.56 -14.06
C GLY A 131 10.31 -17.37 -13.94
N GLY A 132 9.85 -16.31 -13.26
CA GLY A 132 8.44 -16.05 -12.98
C GLY A 132 7.92 -16.77 -11.72
N ALA A 133 8.83 -17.23 -10.85
CA ALA A 133 8.49 -17.93 -9.61
C ALA A 133 7.64 -17.08 -8.65
N GLN A 134 6.80 -17.72 -7.84
CA GLN A 134 5.81 -17.03 -7.00
C GLN A 134 5.80 -17.61 -5.59
N ILE A 135 5.78 -16.73 -4.59
CA ILE A 135 5.71 -17.10 -3.17
C ILE A 135 4.40 -16.53 -2.62
N TYR A 136 3.47 -17.38 -2.20
CA TYR A 136 2.17 -17.00 -1.70
C TYR A 136 2.06 -17.25 -0.20
N VAL A 137 1.70 -16.23 0.58
CA VAL A 137 1.14 -16.37 1.93
C VAL A 137 -0.38 -16.21 1.78
N GLN A 138 -1.10 -17.33 1.85
CA GLN A 138 -2.53 -17.38 1.56
C GLN A 138 -3.34 -17.53 2.85
N GLY A 139 -4.14 -16.51 3.17
CA GLY A 139 -5.08 -16.50 4.28
C GLY A 139 -6.47 -17.04 3.96
N TYR A 140 -7.42 -16.74 4.84
CA TYR A 140 -8.82 -17.17 4.78
C TYR A 140 -9.60 -16.40 3.72
N ARG A 141 -10.29 -17.11 2.81
CA ARG A 141 -11.19 -16.53 1.80
C ARG A 141 -12.52 -16.01 2.38
N GLY A 142 -12.85 -16.39 3.62
CA GLY A 142 -13.96 -15.85 4.40
C GLY A 142 -13.44 -15.09 5.62
N GLU A 143 -14.18 -15.09 6.72
CA GLU A 143 -13.68 -14.55 7.99
C GLU A 143 -12.40 -15.29 8.44
N ALA A 144 -11.43 -14.53 8.96
CA ALA A 144 -10.18 -15.08 9.46
C ALA A 144 -10.30 -15.53 10.92
N ALA A 145 -9.49 -16.52 11.28
CA ALA A 145 -9.38 -16.98 12.66
C ALA A 145 -8.85 -15.86 13.58
N SER A 146 -9.61 -15.52 14.63
CA SER A 146 -9.26 -14.52 15.64
C SER A 146 -8.53 -15.11 16.86
N ASP A 147 -8.55 -16.44 17.00
CA ASP A 147 -7.86 -17.24 18.02
C ASP A 147 -6.45 -17.68 17.60
N ARG A 148 -5.99 -17.25 16.42
CA ARG A 148 -4.68 -17.57 15.84
C ARG A 148 -3.85 -16.32 15.60
N SER A 149 -2.53 -16.50 15.57
CA SER A 149 -1.57 -15.47 15.16
C SER A 149 -0.59 -16.05 14.14
N LEU A 150 0.05 -15.18 13.35
CA LEU A 150 1.00 -15.56 12.31
C LEU A 150 2.19 -14.61 12.32
N GLU A 151 3.41 -15.15 12.40
CA GLU A 151 4.64 -14.39 12.15
C GLU A 151 5.23 -14.80 10.79
N VAL A 152 5.44 -13.84 9.89
CA VAL A 152 6.11 -14.03 8.60
C VAL A 152 7.38 -13.20 8.55
N GLY A 153 8.53 -13.86 8.56
CA GLY A 153 9.84 -13.27 8.27
C GLY A 153 10.27 -13.55 6.83
N VAL A 154 10.67 -12.52 6.10
CA VAL A 154 11.38 -12.64 4.81
C VAL A 154 12.60 -11.73 4.86
N SER A 155 13.79 -12.30 4.72
CA SER A 155 15.05 -11.55 4.78
C SER A 155 16.07 -12.06 3.75
N GLY A 156 16.79 -11.14 3.09
CA GLY A 156 17.76 -11.51 2.06
C GLY A 156 17.15 -12.18 0.82
N LEU A 157 15.86 -11.96 0.51
CA LEU A 157 15.21 -12.52 -0.67
C LEU A 157 15.77 -11.83 -1.92
N ASN A 158 16.45 -12.61 -2.78
CA ASN A 158 17.06 -12.11 -4.01
C ASN A 158 16.31 -12.65 -5.24
N GLY A 159 15.50 -11.80 -5.85
CA GLY A 159 14.62 -12.12 -6.96
C GLY A 159 15.00 -11.40 -8.25
N SER A 160 15.40 -12.16 -9.28
CA SER A 160 15.61 -11.64 -10.64
C SER A 160 14.32 -11.61 -11.47
N TYR A 161 13.43 -12.57 -11.24
CA TYR A 161 12.10 -12.62 -11.88
C TYR A 161 11.12 -13.43 -11.02
N CYS A 162 10.51 -12.80 -10.02
CA CYS A 162 9.54 -13.43 -9.14
C CYS A 162 8.65 -12.44 -8.36
N ALA A 163 7.64 -12.96 -7.67
CA ALA A 163 6.74 -12.17 -6.82
C ALA A 163 6.48 -12.81 -5.45
N LEU A 164 6.38 -11.96 -4.42
CA LEU A 164 5.85 -12.27 -3.09
C LEU A 164 4.41 -11.74 -2.99
N VAL A 165 3.48 -12.61 -2.62
CA VAL A 165 2.03 -12.34 -2.67
C VAL A 165 1.40 -12.67 -1.32
N PHE A 166 0.79 -11.67 -0.68
CA PHE A 166 -0.10 -11.83 0.45
C PHE A 166 -1.54 -11.77 -0.05
N ALA A 167 -2.33 -12.82 0.18
CA ALA A 167 -3.66 -12.94 -0.40
C ALA A 167 -4.71 -13.43 0.61
N TYR A 168 -5.92 -12.89 0.47
CA TYR A 168 -7.06 -13.11 1.37
C TYR A 168 -6.79 -12.63 2.81
N ASN A 169 -7.68 -12.96 3.75
CA ASN A 169 -7.64 -12.42 5.12
C ASN A 169 -6.63 -13.18 5.98
N LEU A 170 -5.60 -12.50 6.48
CA LEU A 170 -4.63 -13.09 7.42
C LEU A 170 -5.26 -13.20 8.83
N PRO A 171 -4.74 -14.08 9.72
CA PRO A 171 -5.18 -14.13 11.12
C PRO A 171 -5.14 -12.78 11.82
N ALA A 172 -5.91 -12.63 12.89
CA ALA A 172 -5.70 -11.51 13.82
C ALA A 172 -4.26 -11.55 14.39
N HIS A 173 -3.76 -10.41 14.86
CA HIS A 173 -2.42 -10.34 15.48
C HIS A 173 -1.28 -10.87 14.59
N THR A 174 -1.42 -10.76 13.27
CA THR A 174 -0.36 -11.14 12.32
C THR A 174 0.78 -10.12 12.37
N SER A 175 2.01 -10.58 12.20
CA SER A 175 3.20 -9.77 12.01
C SER A 175 3.96 -10.23 10.77
N VAL A 176 4.08 -9.37 9.77
CA VAL A 176 4.84 -9.61 8.53
C VAL A 176 6.02 -8.65 8.49
N THR A 177 7.24 -9.17 8.36
CA THR A 177 8.46 -8.38 8.14
C THR A 177 9.19 -8.87 6.90
N VAL A 178 9.20 -8.06 5.85
CA VAL A 178 10.08 -8.20 4.69
C VAL A 178 11.25 -7.22 4.86
N ARG A 179 12.50 -7.68 4.77
CA ARG A 179 13.66 -6.79 4.91
C ARG A 179 14.86 -7.19 4.07
N ASP A 180 15.75 -6.22 3.81
CA ASP A 180 17.09 -6.45 3.24
C ASP A 180 17.05 -7.30 1.96
N SER A 181 16.05 -7.05 1.12
CA SER A 181 15.67 -7.90 -0.01
C SER A 181 15.66 -7.11 -1.32
N ARG A 182 15.79 -7.80 -2.45
CA ARG A 182 15.75 -7.20 -3.78
C ARG A 182 14.97 -8.08 -4.72
N VAL A 183 13.80 -7.65 -5.19
CA VAL A 183 12.89 -8.48 -6.00
C VAL A 183 12.44 -7.72 -7.24
N LEU A 184 12.70 -8.29 -8.42
CA LEU A 184 12.34 -7.72 -9.72
C LEU A 184 11.30 -8.58 -10.46
N THR A 185 10.43 -7.92 -11.24
CA THR A 185 9.61 -8.53 -12.28
C THR A 185 9.89 -7.88 -13.65
N PRO A 186 10.87 -8.38 -14.42
CA PRO A 186 11.17 -7.86 -15.76
C PRO A 186 10.09 -8.20 -16.81
N GLY A 187 9.35 -9.30 -16.62
CA GLY A 187 8.28 -9.76 -17.51
C GLY A 187 6.92 -9.94 -16.82
N PRO A 188 5.88 -10.33 -17.57
CA PRO A 188 4.52 -10.53 -17.07
C PRO A 188 4.39 -11.78 -16.19
N MET A 189 3.74 -11.62 -15.04
CA MET A 189 3.54 -12.66 -14.03
C MET A 189 2.16 -13.34 -14.19
N SER A 190 2.08 -14.63 -13.88
CA SER A 190 0.83 -15.40 -13.96
C SER A 190 0.33 -15.80 -12.56
N TYR A 191 -0.49 -14.93 -11.94
CA TYR A 191 -1.00 -15.10 -10.58
C TYR A 191 -2.11 -16.15 -10.43
N SER A 192 -1.99 -17.27 -11.13
CA SER A 192 -3.05 -18.27 -11.34
C SER A 192 -3.61 -18.90 -10.05
N GLN A 193 -2.86 -18.90 -8.95
CA GLN A 193 -3.30 -19.40 -7.65
C GLN A 193 -4.41 -18.53 -7.02
N ILE A 194 -4.46 -17.24 -7.35
CA ILE A 194 -5.30 -16.24 -6.66
C ILE A 194 -6.46 -15.79 -7.54
N GLY A 195 -7.65 -16.30 -7.23
CA GLY A 195 -8.89 -15.89 -7.89
C GLY A 195 -9.13 -14.39 -7.83
N GLY A 196 -9.40 -13.79 -9.00
CA GLY A 196 -9.72 -12.36 -9.14
C GLY A 196 -8.52 -11.43 -9.34
N LEU A 197 -7.28 -11.90 -9.20
CA LEU A 197 -6.06 -11.10 -9.40
C LEU A 197 -5.73 -10.96 -10.90
N LYS A 198 -6.61 -10.30 -11.66
CA LYS A 198 -6.52 -10.17 -13.14
C LYS A 198 -5.81 -8.91 -13.62
N ASP A 199 -5.87 -7.81 -12.86
CA ASP A 199 -5.36 -6.51 -13.31
C ASP A 199 -3.87 -6.28 -12.94
N ALA A 200 -3.23 -7.26 -12.27
CA ALA A 200 -1.81 -7.24 -11.94
C ALA A 200 -0.99 -7.86 -13.09
N VAL A 201 -0.29 -7.03 -13.87
CA VAL A 201 0.51 -7.52 -15.00
C VAL A 201 1.86 -8.09 -14.55
N ALA A 202 2.60 -7.35 -13.74
CA ALA A 202 3.90 -7.73 -13.18
C ALA A 202 4.11 -6.93 -11.90
N SER A 203 4.36 -7.59 -10.78
CA SER A 203 4.63 -6.90 -9.51
C SER A 203 5.38 -7.80 -8.53
N PRO A 204 6.54 -7.39 -7.99
CA PRO A 204 7.31 -8.21 -7.07
C PRO A 204 6.71 -8.29 -5.66
N LEU A 205 5.82 -7.35 -5.28
CA LEU A 205 5.05 -7.38 -4.04
C LEU A 205 3.57 -7.13 -4.30
N VAL A 206 2.72 -8.07 -3.89
CA VAL A 206 1.26 -8.03 -4.09
C VAL A 206 0.52 -8.17 -2.76
N LEU A 207 -0.47 -7.32 -2.52
CA LEU A 207 -1.53 -7.50 -1.50
C LEU A 207 -2.87 -7.68 -2.23
N HIS A 208 -3.66 -8.72 -1.93
CA HIS A 208 -4.93 -8.97 -2.65
C HIS A 208 -6.05 -9.53 -1.77
N ALA A 209 -7.20 -8.82 -1.75
CA ALA A 209 -8.41 -9.22 -1.03
C ALA A 209 -8.20 -9.41 0.49
N THR A 210 -7.36 -8.57 1.09
CA THR A 210 -6.85 -8.75 2.45
C THR A 210 -7.47 -7.74 3.42
N SER A 211 -8.35 -8.23 4.29
CA SER A 211 -8.70 -7.57 5.54
C SER A 211 -7.61 -7.85 6.58
N LEU A 212 -7.07 -6.80 7.20
CA LEU A 212 -6.10 -6.87 8.29
C LEU A 212 -6.74 -6.36 9.58
N SER A 213 -6.75 -7.21 10.60
CA SER A 213 -7.17 -6.85 11.96
C SER A 213 -6.00 -6.99 12.92
N GLN A 214 -5.70 -5.94 13.69
CA GLN A 214 -4.64 -5.92 14.72
C GLN A 214 -3.27 -6.42 14.20
N THR A 215 -2.98 -6.16 12.92
CA THR A 215 -1.85 -6.73 12.18
C THR A 215 -0.82 -5.67 11.82
N GLN A 216 0.47 -6.01 11.82
CA GLN A 216 1.54 -5.17 11.29
C GLN A 216 2.21 -5.84 10.08
N LEU A 217 2.24 -5.15 8.94
CA LEU A 217 3.06 -5.50 7.78
C LEU A 217 4.14 -4.43 7.59
N ARG A 218 5.40 -4.84 7.57
CA ARG A 218 6.58 -3.98 7.51
C ARG A 218 7.51 -4.41 6.37
N VAL A 219 7.93 -3.46 5.54
CA VAL A 219 8.87 -3.65 4.43
C VAL A 219 10.03 -2.67 4.60
N ASN A 220 11.20 -3.15 5.00
CA ASN A 220 12.36 -2.32 5.33
C ASN A 220 13.51 -2.54 4.34
N ASN A 221 14.27 -1.49 3.99
CA ASN A 221 15.56 -1.59 3.29
C ASN A 221 15.52 -2.55 2.08
N THR A 222 14.50 -2.41 1.23
CA THR A 222 14.14 -3.39 0.20
C THR A 222 13.96 -2.71 -1.15
N VAL A 223 14.46 -3.34 -2.21
CA VAL A 223 14.32 -2.88 -3.59
C VAL A 223 13.23 -3.70 -4.28
N LEU A 224 12.21 -3.03 -4.81
CA LEU A 224 11.14 -3.64 -5.60
C LEU A 224 11.12 -2.99 -6.98
N GLY A 225 11.20 -3.78 -8.04
CA GLY A 225 11.25 -3.25 -9.41
C GLY A 225 10.37 -4.00 -10.42
N SER A 226 9.79 -3.28 -11.37
CA SER A 226 9.06 -3.87 -12.51
C SER A 226 9.42 -3.16 -13.83
N ALA A 227 9.87 -3.92 -14.83
CA ALA A 227 10.18 -3.41 -16.16
C ALA A 227 9.06 -3.70 -17.20
N CYS A 228 8.06 -4.49 -16.85
CA CYS A 228 6.96 -4.82 -17.75
C CYS A 228 5.97 -3.65 -17.89
N ALA A 229 5.46 -3.42 -19.11
CA ALA A 229 4.41 -2.43 -19.37
C ALA A 229 3.12 -2.79 -18.61
N GLY A 230 2.47 -1.80 -18.00
CA GLY A 230 1.34 -2.01 -17.08
C GLY A 230 1.73 -2.60 -15.71
N GLY A 231 3.01 -2.90 -15.48
CA GLY A 231 3.51 -3.46 -14.21
C GLY A 231 3.71 -2.41 -13.11
N SER A 232 3.95 -2.86 -11.88
CA SER A 232 4.15 -2.00 -10.72
C SER A 232 5.09 -2.57 -9.68
N ALA A 233 5.92 -1.77 -9.03
CA ALA A 233 6.81 -2.28 -7.96
C ALA A 233 6.03 -2.79 -6.73
N MET A 234 4.84 -2.24 -6.44
CA MET A 234 3.88 -2.80 -5.49
C MET A 234 2.45 -2.74 -6.06
N TYR A 235 1.68 -3.82 -5.93
CA TYR A 235 0.28 -3.89 -6.35
C TYR A 235 -0.67 -4.18 -5.18
N VAL A 236 -1.86 -3.55 -5.20
CA VAL A 236 -2.93 -3.77 -4.23
C VAL A 236 -4.26 -4.02 -4.96
N GLY A 237 -4.91 -5.16 -4.70
CA GLY A 237 -6.15 -5.58 -5.38
C GLY A 237 -7.17 -6.24 -4.46
N GLY A 238 -8.31 -6.64 -5.03
CA GLY A 238 -9.38 -7.38 -4.35
C GLY A 238 -10.14 -6.63 -3.24
N GLY A 239 -9.71 -5.41 -2.90
CA GLY A 239 -10.10 -4.70 -1.68
C GLY A 239 -9.12 -4.98 -0.54
N VAL A 240 -8.64 -3.92 0.11
CA VAL A 240 -7.82 -4.01 1.33
C VAL A 240 -8.43 -3.09 2.40
N ASP A 241 -8.71 -3.67 3.55
CA ASP A 241 -9.31 -3.01 4.72
C ASP A 241 -8.35 -3.18 5.90
N LEU A 242 -7.83 -2.07 6.43
CA LEU A 242 -7.04 -2.03 7.67
C LEU A 242 -7.98 -1.65 8.83
N LEU A 243 -8.05 -2.51 9.84
CA LEU A 243 -8.71 -2.28 11.12
C LEU A 243 -7.68 -2.41 12.24
N SER A 244 -7.43 -1.32 12.97
CA SER A 244 -6.38 -1.23 13.99
C SER A 244 -5.07 -1.88 13.53
N SER A 245 -4.62 -1.59 12.31
CA SER A 245 -3.52 -2.29 11.64
C SER A 245 -2.54 -1.33 10.97
N ALA A 246 -1.28 -1.79 10.80
CA ALA A 246 -0.19 -1.00 10.26
C ALA A 246 0.39 -1.61 8.96
N VAL A 247 0.56 -0.79 7.93
CA VAL A 247 1.33 -1.10 6.72
C VAL A 247 2.46 -0.07 6.61
N LEU A 248 3.71 -0.51 6.74
CA LEU A 248 4.87 0.36 6.96
C LEU A 248 5.98 0.04 5.96
N LEU A 249 6.30 0.97 5.06
CA LEU A 249 7.44 0.89 4.13
C LEU A 249 8.52 1.87 4.61
N ASP A 250 9.76 1.41 4.83
CA ASP A 250 10.90 2.27 5.21
C ASP A 250 12.18 1.97 4.46
N GLY A 251 12.81 3.01 3.89
CA GLY A 251 14.03 2.87 3.10
C GLY A 251 13.86 1.98 1.87
N VAL A 252 12.64 1.95 1.31
CA VAL A 252 12.29 1.13 0.14
C VAL A 252 12.61 1.89 -1.14
N LEU A 253 13.12 1.20 -2.15
CA LEU A 253 13.27 1.71 -3.50
C LEU A 253 12.22 1.05 -4.41
N LEU A 254 11.43 1.87 -5.11
CA LEU A 254 10.39 1.42 -6.04
C LEU A 254 10.75 1.84 -7.48
N GLU A 255 11.04 0.85 -8.33
CA GLU A 255 11.44 1.06 -9.73
C GLU A 255 10.35 0.58 -10.70
N ALA A 256 9.95 1.40 -11.67
CA ALA A 256 8.87 1.09 -12.61
C ALA A 256 9.14 1.62 -14.02
N SER A 257 9.89 0.85 -14.82
CA SER A 257 10.46 1.28 -16.11
C SER A 257 9.66 0.87 -17.36
N GLY A 258 8.50 0.24 -17.20
CA GLY A 258 7.62 -0.24 -18.29
C GLY A 258 6.87 0.84 -19.09
N GLY A 259 7.41 2.04 -19.23
CA GLY A 259 6.77 3.17 -19.92
C GLY A 259 5.65 3.83 -19.11
N SER A 260 4.82 4.63 -19.79
CA SER A 260 3.81 5.50 -19.17
C SER A 260 2.70 4.78 -18.38
N SER A 261 2.54 3.47 -18.59
CA SER A 261 1.59 2.61 -17.87
C SER A 261 2.20 1.89 -16.65
N ALA A 262 3.48 2.10 -16.36
CA ALA A 262 4.14 1.54 -15.18
C ALA A 262 3.90 2.39 -13.92
N HIS A 263 3.96 1.78 -12.74
CA HIS A 263 3.68 2.47 -11.47
C HIS A 263 4.61 2.08 -10.32
N ALA A 264 4.99 3.02 -9.46
CA ALA A 264 5.72 2.69 -8.22
C ALA A 264 4.83 1.84 -7.28
N MET A 265 3.59 2.27 -7.07
CA MET A 265 2.56 1.49 -6.38
C MET A 265 1.22 1.67 -7.08
N ARG A 266 0.43 0.60 -7.23
CA ARG A 266 -0.90 0.66 -7.84
C ARG A 266 -1.94 -0.13 -7.04
N VAL A 267 -2.89 0.59 -6.46
CA VAL A 267 -4.22 0.06 -6.11
C VAL A 267 -5.03 -0.09 -7.40
N ALA A 268 -5.63 -1.26 -7.61
CA ALA A 268 -6.49 -1.51 -8.76
C ALA A 268 -7.72 -0.58 -8.75
N SER A 269 -8.06 0.02 -9.89
CA SER A 269 -8.96 1.17 -9.98
C SER A 269 -10.43 0.91 -9.56
N ALA A 270 -10.82 -0.33 -9.28
CA ALA A 270 -12.10 -0.70 -8.68
C ALA A 270 -11.98 -1.21 -7.23
N SER A 271 -10.78 -1.57 -6.77
CA SER A 271 -10.54 -2.04 -5.40
C SER A 271 -10.65 -0.89 -4.40
N ARG A 272 -11.15 -1.20 -3.21
CA ARG A 272 -11.16 -0.30 -2.06
C ARG A 272 -9.79 -0.32 -1.36
N LEU A 273 -9.34 0.84 -0.89
CA LEU A 273 -8.30 0.94 0.13
C LEU A 273 -8.91 1.66 1.33
N SER A 274 -9.01 0.98 2.46
CA SER A 274 -9.80 1.41 3.61
C SER A 274 -8.97 1.34 4.88
N LEU A 275 -8.93 2.43 5.65
CA LEU A 275 -8.16 2.58 6.88
C LEU A 275 -9.09 3.06 7.99
N ARG A 276 -9.27 2.23 9.02
CA ARG A 276 -10.24 2.45 10.10
C ARG A 276 -9.72 2.02 11.47
N GLY A 277 -10.29 2.61 12.52
CA GLY A 277 -10.07 2.21 13.92
C GLY A 277 -8.61 2.29 14.33
N GLN A 278 -8.00 3.45 14.16
CA GLN A 278 -6.60 3.75 14.49
C GLN A 278 -5.60 2.89 13.68
N SER A 279 -5.85 2.76 12.37
CA SER A 279 -4.90 2.15 11.42
C SER A 279 -3.90 3.16 10.86
N VAL A 280 -2.76 2.66 10.37
CA VAL A 280 -1.70 3.46 9.74
C VAL A 280 -1.21 2.81 8.45
N PHE A 281 -1.19 3.55 7.35
CA PHE A 281 -0.34 3.23 6.19
C PHE A 281 0.74 4.32 6.10
N SER A 282 2.00 3.95 6.33
CA SER A 282 3.15 4.86 6.28
C SER A 282 4.13 4.43 5.21
N LEU A 283 4.53 5.37 4.36
CA LEU A 283 5.72 5.28 3.54
C LEU A 283 6.71 6.31 4.07
N THR A 284 7.86 5.85 4.54
CA THR A 284 8.92 6.71 5.09
C THR A 284 10.24 6.48 4.33
N ASN A 285 11.00 7.53 4.02
CA ASN A 285 12.31 7.40 3.36
C ASN A 285 12.29 6.60 2.03
N VAL A 286 11.16 6.64 1.30
CA VAL A 286 10.96 5.83 0.08
C VAL A 286 11.41 6.60 -1.17
N SER A 287 12.25 5.97 -1.97
CA SER A 287 12.71 6.48 -3.26
C SER A 287 11.90 5.88 -4.40
N VAL A 288 11.53 6.71 -5.40
CA VAL A 288 10.72 6.30 -6.55
C VAL A 288 11.38 6.69 -7.88
N ALA A 289 11.53 5.71 -8.77
CA ALA A 289 11.94 5.92 -10.16
C ALA A 289 10.91 5.24 -11.09
N SER A 290 9.96 6.02 -11.62
CA SER A 290 8.88 5.48 -12.47
C SER A 290 8.74 6.26 -13.78
N SER A 291 8.68 5.53 -14.88
CA SER A 291 8.37 6.06 -16.22
C SER A 291 6.88 6.38 -16.43
N GLY A 292 6.02 6.08 -15.45
CA GLY A 292 4.60 6.40 -15.44
C GLY A 292 4.18 7.07 -14.13
N GLY A 293 3.36 6.40 -13.33
CA GLY A 293 2.85 6.95 -12.06
C GLY A 293 3.73 6.63 -10.84
N GLY A 294 3.63 7.44 -9.79
CA GLY A 294 4.11 7.09 -8.45
C GLY A 294 3.13 6.14 -7.74
N PHE A 295 2.56 6.60 -6.63
CA PHE A 295 1.60 5.90 -5.79
C PHE A 295 0.16 6.18 -6.26
N VAL A 296 -0.49 5.20 -6.86
CA VAL A 296 -1.89 5.27 -7.31
C VAL A 296 -2.78 4.57 -6.29
N LEU A 297 -3.65 5.33 -5.63
CA LEU A 297 -4.53 4.86 -4.55
C LEU A 297 -5.93 4.42 -5.04
N GLY A 298 -6.19 4.55 -6.34
CA GLY A 298 -7.46 4.19 -6.96
C GLY A 298 -8.58 5.21 -6.68
N ARG A 299 -9.82 4.76 -6.89
CA ARG A 299 -11.05 5.59 -6.83
C ARG A 299 -11.91 5.38 -5.57
N ASN A 300 -11.48 4.49 -4.69
CA ASN A 300 -12.25 4.02 -3.54
C ASN A 300 -11.41 4.08 -2.24
N LEU A 301 -10.72 5.20 -2.02
CA LEU A 301 -10.04 5.46 -0.73
C LEU A 301 -11.09 5.76 0.36
N ALA A 302 -10.93 5.18 1.54
CA ALA A 302 -11.74 5.50 2.72
C ALA A 302 -10.83 5.62 3.94
N LEU A 303 -10.64 6.84 4.43
CA LEU A 303 -9.72 7.16 5.53
C LEU A 303 -10.50 7.83 6.68
N SER A 304 -10.63 7.16 7.82
CA SER A 304 -11.39 7.67 8.97
C SER A 304 -10.83 7.13 10.29
N ASP A 305 -10.65 8.00 11.29
CA ASP A 305 -9.95 7.68 12.54
C ASP A 305 -8.65 6.88 12.29
N SER A 306 -7.79 7.36 11.38
CA SER A 306 -6.63 6.61 10.85
C SER A 306 -5.71 7.51 10.03
N VAL A 307 -4.47 7.06 9.77
CA VAL A 307 -3.43 7.86 9.12
C VAL A 307 -2.93 7.22 7.83
N LEU A 308 -2.86 8.01 6.76
CA LEU A 308 -2.14 7.70 5.53
C LEU A 308 -1.04 8.74 5.37
N ARG A 309 0.24 8.33 5.45
CA ARG A 309 1.37 9.27 5.46
C ARG A 309 2.49 8.92 4.48
N PHE A 310 3.01 9.95 3.83
CA PHE A 310 4.09 9.95 2.87
C PHE A 310 5.17 10.90 3.38
N VAL A 311 6.26 10.35 3.94
CA VAL A 311 7.24 11.14 4.71
C VAL A 311 8.67 10.92 4.21
N GLY A 312 9.37 11.99 3.82
CA GLY A 312 10.73 11.89 3.26
C GLY A 312 10.74 11.09 1.96
N ILE A 313 9.80 11.39 1.06
CA ILE A 313 9.63 10.71 -0.23
C ILE A 313 10.35 11.52 -1.31
N ARG A 314 11.12 10.87 -2.18
CA ARG A 314 11.71 11.52 -3.35
C ARG A 314 11.50 10.68 -4.59
N GLY A 315 11.06 11.28 -5.69
CA GLY A 315 10.99 10.52 -6.93
C GLY A 315 10.69 11.26 -8.22
N SER A 316 11.08 10.60 -9.30
CA SER A 316 10.79 10.98 -10.69
C SER A 316 9.64 10.14 -11.22
N VAL A 317 8.62 10.83 -11.76
CA VAL A 317 7.34 10.28 -12.25
C VAL A 317 6.79 11.18 -13.36
N ALA A 318 5.94 10.66 -14.23
CA ALA A 318 5.47 11.38 -15.42
C ALA A 318 4.34 12.41 -15.20
N SER A 319 3.82 12.60 -13.97
CA SER A 319 2.76 13.62 -13.71
C SER A 319 2.50 13.94 -12.24
N SER A 320 2.36 12.94 -11.36
CA SER A 320 2.22 13.17 -9.92
C SER A 320 2.76 12.00 -9.09
N LEU A 321 3.37 12.32 -7.95
CA LEU A 321 3.90 11.33 -7.01
C LEU A 321 2.77 10.57 -6.34
N VAL A 322 1.85 11.25 -5.67
CA VAL A 322 0.61 10.64 -5.15
C VAL A 322 -0.52 10.90 -6.15
N ARG A 323 -1.37 9.91 -6.38
CA ARG A 323 -2.62 10.05 -7.12
C ARG A 323 -3.74 9.27 -6.45
N CYS A 324 -4.83 9.95 -6.13
CA CYS A 324 -6.08 9.33 -5.75
C CYS A 324 -7.18 9.92 -6.63
N ASP A 325 -7.95 9.03 -7.26
CA ASP A 325 -8.91 9.35 -8.31
C ASP A 325 -10.36 9.25 -7.79
N GLY A 326 -10.53 9.23 -6.47
CA GLY A 326 -11.81 9.10 -5.78
C GLY A 326 -11.70 8.58 -4.34
N GLY A 327 -12.52 9.09 -3.43
CA GLY A 327 -12.64 8.58 -2.06
C GLY A 327 -13.01 9.63 -1.02
N THR A 328 -12.91 9.27 0.26
CA THR A 328 -13.18 10.21 1.37
C THR A 328 -12.06 10.21 2.42
N ILE A 329 -11.74 11.42 2.89
CA ILE A 329 -10.94 11.67 4.10
C ILE A 329 -11.93 12.18 5.16
N GLY A 330 -12.50 11.22 5.89
CA GLY A 330 -13.57 11.43 6.86
C GLY A 330 -13.06 11.86 8.24
N THR A 331 -13.98 12.02 9.19
CA THR A 331 -13.69 12.37 10.60
C THR A 331 -12.54 11.54 11.19
N GLY A 332 -11.54 12.22 11.76
CA GLY A 332 -10.34 11.59 12.33
C GLY A 332 -9.39 10.96 11.30
N GLY A 333 -9.71 10.99 10.01
CA GLY A 333 -8.79 10.60 8.94
C GLY A 333 -7.74 11.68 8.70
N TRP A 334 -6.46 11.29 8.65
CA TRP A 334 -5.34 12.21 8.42
C TRP A 334 -4.49 11.76 7.23
N LEU A 335 -4.45 12.59 6.18
CA LEU A 335 -3.48 12.46 5.09
C LEU A 335 -2.28 13.39 5.36
N ASP A 336 -1.10 12.82 5.50
CA ASP A 336 0.14 13.57 5.77
C ASP A 336 1.12 13.46 4.60
N LEU A 337 1.52 14.61 4.05
CA LEU A 337 2.54 14.75 3.01
C LEU A 337 3.67 15.61 3.59
N HIS A 338 4.74 14.98 4.08
CA HIS A 338 5.84 15.68 4.74
C HIS A 338 7.19 15.39 4.07
N GLY A 339 7.88 16.39 3.55
CA GLY A 339 9.14 16.16 2.84
C GLY A 339 8.97 15.32 1.57
N VAL A 340 7.87 15.52 0.83
CA VAL A 340 7.61 14.83 -0.44
C VAL A 340 8.12 15.67 -1.61
N TRP A 341 9.05 15.11 -2.38
CA TRP A 341 9.74 15.77 -3.49
C TRP A 341 9.47 15.08 -4.83
N ALA A 342 8.61 15.70 -5.63
CA ALA A 342 8.39 15.36 -7.03
C ALA A 342 9.45 16.04 -7.92
N VAL A 343 10.21 15.24 -8.67
CA VAL A 343 11.28 15.71 -9.56
C VAL A 343 10.72 16.04 -10.95
N GLY A 344 11.17 17.15 -11.54
CA GLY A 344 10.64 17.67 -12.81
C GLY A 344 9.22 18.26 -12.66
N GLU A 345 8.48 18.34 -13.77
CA GLU A 345 7.14 18.94 -13.84
C GLU A 345 6.03 18.19 -13.06
N ALA A 346 6.37 17.12 -12.36
CA ALA A 346 5.41 16.34 -11.59
C ALA A 346 4.94 17.07 -10.33
N SER A 347 3.64 16.97 -10.02
CA SER A 347 3.08 17.47 -8.76
C SER A 347 3.34 16.50 -7.59
N VAL A 348 3.29 17.03 -6.37
CA VAL A 348 3.38 16.23 -5.13
C VAL A 348 2.17 15.30 -5.01
N ALA A 349 0.95 15.81 -5.29
CA ALA A 349 -0.25 14.98 -5.35
C ALA A 349 -1.26 15.44 -6.41
N SER A 350 -2.14 14.50 -6.78
CA SER A 350 -3.43 14.75 -7.42
C SER A 350 -4.48 13.97 -6.64
N LEU A 351 -5.51 14.65 -6.16
CA LEU A 351 -6.55 14.11 -5.26
C LEU A 351 -7.95 14.28 -5.89
N SER A 352 -8.02 14.22 -7.22
CA SER A 352 -9.24 14.42 -8.02
C SER A 352 -10.39 13.51 -7.57
N GLY A 353 -11.48 14.11 -7.10
CA GLY A 353 -12.66 13.37 -6.63
C GLY A 353 -12.49 12.77 -5.22
N VAL A 354 -11.42 13.12 -4.50
CA VAL A 354 -11.34 12.88 -3.06
C VAL A 354 -12.05 14.01 -2.33
N THR A 355 -13.04 13.65 -1.51
CA THR A 355 -13.76 14.61 -0.65
C THR A 355 -13.19 14.60 0.77
N LEU A 356 -12.71 15.75 1.23
CA LEU A 356 -12.42 16.02 2.64
C LEU A 356 -13.73 16.29 3.37
N SER A 357 -14.06 15.45 4.35
CA SER A 357 -15.35 15.45 5.06
C SER A 357 -15.16 15.20 6.56
N GLY A 358 -14.54 16.18 7.24
CA GLY A 358 -14.27 16.17 8.69
C GLY A 358 -12.88 15.66 9.08
N GLY A 359 -12.07 15.22 8.12
CA GLY A 359 -10.67 14.84 8.34
C GLY A 359 -9.68 16.01 8.21
N ALA A 360 -8.40 15.67 8.16
CA ALA A 360 -7.28 16.60 8.03
C ALA A 360 -6.33 16.22 6.88
N VAL A 361 -5.74 17.23 6.25
CA VAL A 361 -4.62 17.09 5.32
C VAL A 361 -3.47 18.00 5.77
N SER A 362 -2.28 17.46 5.98
CA SER A 362 -1.05 18.23 6.20
C SER A 362 -0.14 18.15 4.98
N ILE A 363 0.44 19.30 4.58
CA ILE A 363 1.39 19.38 3.48
C ILE A 363 2.56 20.28 3.93
N ALA A 364 3.69 19.67 4.30
CA ALA A 364 4.81 20.37 4.90
C ALA A 364 6.15 20.00 4.26
N ARG A 365 7.03 20.98 3.98
CA ARG A 365 8.35 20.73 3.36
C ARG A 365 8.28 19.96 2.03
N CYS A 366 7.17 20.09 1.30
CA CYS A 366 6.96 19.41 0.03
C CYS A 366 7.40 20.28 -1.15
N VAL A 367 7.90 19.62 -2.20
CA VAL A 367 8.55 20.24 -3.36
C VAL A 367 7.95 19.66 -4.64
N SER A 368 7.40 20.54 -5.47
CA SER A 368 7.03 20.29 -6.85
C SER A 368 7.95 21.10 -7.77
N GLY A 369 8.54 20.48 -8.79
CA GLY A 369 9.21 21.24 -9.85
C GLY A 369 8.19 22.05 -10.64
N GLY A 370 7.11 21.41 -11.08
CA GLY A 370 5.99 22.08 -11.74
C GLY A 370 5.20 23.03 -10.83
N ALA A 371 4.49 24.00 -11.43
CA ALA A 371 3.81 25.10 -10.73
C ALA A 371 2.66 24.69 -9.79
N THR A 372 2.15 23.46 -9.90
CA THR A 372 1.06 22.88 -9.09
C THR A 372 1.63 21.99 -7.99
N LEU A 373 1.35 22.28 -6.72
CA LEU A 373 1.76 21.43 -5.60
C LEU A 373 0.81 20.22 -5.46
N VAL A 374 -0.48 20.51 -5.29
CA VAL A 374 -1.56 19.52 -5.13
C VAL A 374 -2.81 20.03 -5.84
N SER A 375 -3.55 19.15 -6.50
CA SER A 375 -4.79 19.47 -7.22
C SER A 375 -5.95 18.53 -6.87
N GLY A 376 -7.18 18.93 -7.22
CA GLY A 376 -8.35 18.04 -7.30
C GLY A 376 -9.09 17.72 -6.00
N LEU A 377 -8.54 18.08 -4.83
CA LEU A 377 -9.17 17.87 -3.52
C LEU A 377 -10.44 18.72 -3.36
N GLU A 378 -11.58 18.06 -3.14
CA GLU A 378 -12.83 18.71 -2.76
C GLU A 378 -12.89 18.88 -1.24
N ILE A 379 -13.31 20.06 -0.74
CA ILE A 379 -13.42 20.34 0.70
C ILE A 379 -14.87 20.65 1.06
N THR A 380 -15.52 19.72 1.77
CA THR A 380 -16.86 19.94 2.34
C THR A 380 -16.78 20.36 3.81
N SER A 381 -15.83 19.79 4.55
CA SER A 381 -15.58 20.03 5.98
C SER A 381 -14.23 19.40 6.37
N GLY A 382 -13.62 19.86 7.46
CA GLY A 382 -12.26 19.46 7.85
C GLY A 382 -11.25 20.59 7.62
N ALA A 383 -9.96 20.27 7.63
CA ALA A 383 -8.89 21.27 7.51
C ALA A 383 -7.73 20.82 6.61
N VAL A 384 -7.21 21.76 5.82
CA VAL A 384 -5.93 21.61 5.10
C VAL A 384 -4.93 22.58 5.74
N SER A 385 -3.85 22.04 6.29
CA SER A 385 -2.76 22.82 6.90
C SER A 385 -1.49 22.71 6.07
N VAL A 386 -0.82 23.83 5.82
CA VAL A 386 0.36 23.88 4.94
C VAL A 386 1.51 24.68 5.57
N GLN A 387 2.74 24.21 5.37
CA GLN A 387 3.95 24.85 5.90
C GLN A 387 5.15 24.67 4.97
N CYS A 388 5.87 25.75 4.67
CA CYS A 388 7.20 25.68 4.06
C CYS A 388 7.24 24.79 2.80
N ASN A 389 6.44 25.07 1.77
CA ASN A 389 6.40 24.29 0.52
C ASN A 389 6.94 25.08 -0.68
N ARG A 390 7.33 24.38 -1.76
CA ARG A 390 7.74 24.97 -3.04
C ARG A 390 6.99 24.35 -4.23
N ALA A 391 6.61 25.17 -5.21
CA ALA A 391 6.00 24.71 -6.47
C ALA A 391 6.28 25.70 -7.62
N GLY A 392 6.98 25.26 -8.66
CA GLY A 392 7.48 26.16 -9.72
C GLY A 392 8.69 26.99 -9.25
N GLY A 393 9.66 26.35 -8.59
CA GLY A 393 10.86 26.97 -7.99
C GLY A 393 10.61 27.83 -6.74
N ARG A 394 9.60 28.69 -6.79
CA ARG A 394 9.16 29.61 -5.72
C ARG A 394 8.72 28.89 -4.44
N ALA A 395 8.95 29.54 -3.31
CA ALA A 395 8.37 29.17 -2.01
C ALA A 395 6.94 29.72 -1.88
N LEU A 396 6.06 28.95 -1.25
CA LEU A 396 4.64 29.30 -1.05
C LEU A 396 4.45 29.85 0.38
N GLN A 397 4.23 31.17 0.49
CA GLN A 397 4.22 31.89 1.77
C GLN A 397 2.83 32.36 2.20
N SER A 398 1.92 32.57 1.24
CA SER A 398 0.56 33.07 1.47
C SER A 398 -0.50 32.10 0.95
N SER A 399 -1.73 32.20 1.47
CA SER A 399 -2.88 31.45 0.93
C SER A 399 -3.16 31.77 -0.55
N GLY A 400 -2.73 32.94 -1.03
CA GLY A 400 -2.74 33.29 -2.46
C GLY A 400 -1.83 32.38 -3.29
N ASP A 401 -0.63 32.10 -2.81
CA ASP A 401 0.35 31.24 -3.48
C ASP A 401 -0.12 29.78 -3.50
N TYR A 402 -0.64 29.27 -2.37
CA TYR A 402 -1.20 27.93 -2.29
C TYR A 402 -2.42 27.74 -3.22
N ARG A 403 -3.27 28.76 -3.33
CA ARG A 403 -4.39 28.77 -4.30
C ARG A 403 -3.90 28.71 -5.74
N LEU A 404 -2.82 29.43 -6.09
CA LEU A 404 -2.19 29.33 -7.41
C LEU A 404 -1.48 27.99 -7.63
N ALA A 405 -1.03 27.33 -6.57
CA ALA A 405 -0.46 25.98 -6.58
C ALA A 405 -1.50 24.84 -6.47
N GLY A 406 -2.80 25.15 -6.60
CA GLY A 406 -3.91 24.19 -6.70
C GLY A 406 -4.70 23.91 -5.41
N LEU A 407 -4.37 24.57 -4.29
CA LEU A 407 -5.01 24.39 -2.97
C LEU A 407 -5.84 25.64 -2.59
N PRO A 408 -7.16 25.67 -2.87
CA PRO A 408 -7.95 26.91 -2.80
C PRO A 408 -8.22 27.42 -1.38
N PHE A 409 -8.24 26.54 -0.38
CA PHE A 409 -8.50 26.87 1.02
C PHE A 409 -7.49 26.15 1.91
N VAL A 410 -6.65 26.90 2.63
CA VAL A 410 -5.58 26.38 3.49
C VAL A 410 -5.38 27.25 4.73
N SER A 411 -4.96 26.63 5.83
CA SER A 411 -4.30 27.32 6.96
C SER A 411 -2.80 27.30 6.73
N VAL A 412 -2.17 28.47 6.61
CA VAL A 412 -0.71 28.58 6.37
C VAL A 412 0.00 28.79 7.71
N VAL A 413 0.98 27.92 8.00
CA VAL A 413 1.86 28.03 9.16
C VAL A 413 3.25 28.50 8.71
N PRO A 414 3.86 29.50 9.38
CA PRO A 414 5.22 29.96 9.08
C PRO A 414 6.26 28.82 9.08
N CYS A 415 7.34 28.96 8.30
CA CYS A 415 8.35 27.92 8.10
C CYS A 415 9.14 27.56 9.37
N ASP A 416 9.32 28.55 10.22
CA ASP A 416 9.92 28.57 11.55
C ASP A 416 8.93 28.26 12.69
N GLY A 417 7.63 28.37 12.40
CA GLY A 417 6.55 28.05 13.34
C GLY A 417 6.28 26.56 13.48
N CYS A 418 5.33 26.21 14.35
CA CYS A 418 4.86 24.86 14.56
C CYS A 418 3.37 24.85 14.88
N ALA A 419 2.66 23.78 14.51
CA ALA A 419 1.24 23.62 14.78
C ALA A 419 0.88 22.13 14.94
N PRO A 420 -0.07 21.78 15.83
CA PRO A 420 -0.45 20.38 16.03
C PRO A 420 -1.02 19.75 14.76
N ALA A 421 -1.74 20.52 13.93
CA ALA A 421 -2.30 20.08 12.65
C ALA A 421 -1.27 19.76 11.54
N LEU A 422 0.03 19.85 11.84
CA LEU A 422 1.14 19.47 10.97
C LEU A 422 2.10 18.45 11.61
N ALA A 423 1.98 18.24 12.93
CA ALA A 423 2.93 17.45 13.72
C ALA A 423 2.28 16.25 14.42
N CYS A 424 0.99 16.32 14.75
CA CYS A 424 0.30 15.42 15.66
C CYS A 424 -0.94 14.77 15.01
N PHE A 425 -1.13 13.47 15.22
CA PHE A 425 -2.38 12.81 14.91
C PHE A 425 -3.45 13.21 15.94
N GLY A 426 -4.36 14.09 15.53
CA GLY A 426 -5.30 14.77 16.45
C GLY A 426 -6.15 13.84 17.32
N ALA A 427 -6.55 12.66 16.82
CA ALA A 427 -7.39 11.71 17.58
C ALA A 427 -6.66 11.08 18.79
N LEU A 428 -5.33 11.06 18.79
CA LEU A 428 -4.49 10.51 19.88
C LEU A 428 -3.59 11.57 20.53
N THR A 429 -3.88 12.85 20.32
CA THR A 429 -3.15 13.98 20.93
C THR A 429 -3.91 14.49 22.15
N ALA A 430 -3.28 14.48 23.32
CA ALA A 430 -3.85 15.02 24.56
C ALA A 430 -3.58 16.52 24.73
N SER A 431 -2.38 16.99 24.35
CA SER A 431 -2.02 18.41 24.35
C SER A 431 -0.85 18.71 23.41
N PHE A 432 -0.61 20.00 23.15
CA PHE A 432 0.49 20.49 22.33
C PHE A 432 1.14 21.69 23.01
N SER A 433 2.46 21.64 23.23
CA SER A 433 3.26 22.67 23.89
C SER A 433 4.71 22.56 23.41
N ASP A 434 5.43 23.68 23.34
CA ASP A 434 6.85 23.73 22.95
C ASP A 434 7.17 22.97 21.64
N CYS A 435 6.26 23.09 20.67
CA CYS A 435 6.25 22.38 19.38
C CYS A 435 6.17 20.84 19.44
N ALA A 436 5.91 20.26 20.61
CA ALA A 436 5.79 18.82 20.82
C ALA A 436 4.34 18.37 21.07
N CYS A 437 4.01 17.18 20.59
CA CYS A 437 2.74 16.50 20.86
C CYS A 437 2.85 15.68 22.15
N SER A 438 1.97 15.90 23.12
CA SER A 438 1.75 14.97 24.24
C SER A 438 0.58 14.06 23.93
N CYS A 439 0.77 12.75 24.02
CA CYS A 439 -0.17 11.76 23.51
C CYS A 439 -1.20 11.32 24.55
N SER A 440 -2.40 10.97 24.10
CA SER A 440 -3.37 10.22 24.89
C SER A 440 -3.05 8.71 24.85
N ALA A 441 -3.77 7.92 25.66
CA ALA A 441 -3.57 6.47 25.70
C ALA A 441 -3.78 5.84 24.32
N GLY A 442 -2.79 5.09 23.85
CA GLY A 442 -2.74 4.50 22.49
C GLY A 442 -1.87 5.28 21.49
N GLY A 443 -1.57 6.55 21.74
CA GLY A 443 -0.65 7.33 20.91
C GLY A 443 0.82 7.02 21.19
N VAL A 444 1.60 6.79 20.12
CA VAL A 444 3.01 6.40 20.15
C VAL A 444 3.87 7.38 19.35
N GLY A 445 5.06 7.68 19.87
CA GLY A 445 6.07 8.52 19.22
C GLY A 445 5.70 10.02 19.15
N ALA A 446 6.60 10.82 18.59
CA ALA A 446 6.50 12.29 18.62
C ALA A 446 5.26 12.88 17.88
N ALA A 447 4.59 12.09 17.04
CA ALA A 447 3.38 12.46 16.31
C ALA A 447 2.10 11.81 16.88
N CYS A 448 2.18 11.10 18.01
CA CYS A 448 1.07 10.40 18.66
C CYS A 448 0.32 9.44 17.73
N LEU A 449 1.04 8.64 16.96
CA LEU A 449 0.47 7.71 15.98
C LEU A 449 0.01 6.41 16.66
N PRO A 450 -1.01 5.71 16.13
CA PRO A 450 -1.48 4.44 16.71
C PRO A 450 -0.44 3.30 16.77
N PHE A 451 0.65 3.43 16.02
CA PHE A 451 1.71 2.44 15.90
C PHE A 451 3.08 3.12 15.88
N ASP A 452 4.11 2.39 16.32
CA ASP A 452 5.50 2.79 16.09
C ASP A 452 5.84 2.77 14.59
N VAL A 453 5.94 3.97 14.01
CA VAL A 453 6.31 4.18 12.62
C VAL A 453 7.78 4.57 12.48
N PRO A 454 8.46 4.16 11.40
CA PRO A 454 9.78 4.65 11.08
C PRO A 454 9.81 6.18 10.97
N LEU A 455 10.83 6.78 11.60
CA LEU A 455 11.12 8.21 11.52
C LEU A 455 11.74 8.54 10.15
N ALA A 456 11.53 9.78 9.70
CA ALA A 456 12.31 10.31 8.59
C ALA A 456 13.80 10.29 8.98
N LYS A 457 14.67 9.89 8.05
CA LYS A 457 16.11 10.14 8.10
C LYS A 457 16.31 11.63 7.88
N GLY A 458 16.12 12.41 8.94
CA GLY A 458 15.87 13.84 8.83
C GLY A 458 17.05 14.60 8.24
N GLY A 459 16.76 15.59 7.38
CA GLY A 459 17.73 16.61 6.95
C GLY A 459 18.15 17.58 8.09
N GLY A 460 18.09 17.11 9.35
CA GLY A 460 18.22 17.89 10.58
C GLY A 460 19.26 17.35 11.56
N SER A 461 20.14 16.46 11.12
CA SER A 461 21.45 16.25 11.75
C SER A 461 22.49 16.09 10.65
N ALA A 462 23.63 16.77 10.77
CA ALA A 462 24.68 16.67 9.76
C ALA A 462 25.19 15.23 9.71
N GLN A 463 24.86 14.51 8.62
CA GLN A 463 25.42 13.20 8.38
C GLN A 463 26.94 13.38 8.26
N GLY A 464 27.68 12.83 9.23
CA GLY A 464 29.10 13.09 9.36
C GLY A 464 29.83 12.79 8.05
N CYS A 465 30.77 13.65 7.67
CA CYS A 465 31.48 13.58 6.40
C CYS A 465 31.84 12.15 6.01
N VAL A 466 31.57 11.77 4.76
CA VAL A 466 32.00 10.49 4.21
C VAL A 466 33.52 10.43 4.35
N ARG A 467 34.01 9.52 5.20
CA ARG A 467 35.39 9.54 5.73
C ARG A 467 36.21 8.35 5.26
N GLY A 468 37.39 8.59 4.71
CA GLY A 468 38.46 7.58 4.58
C GLY A 468 38.16 6.40 3.64
N VAL A 469 37.20 6.53 2.73
CA VAL A 469 36.79 5.46 1.79
C VAL A 469 37.30 5.71 0.38
N THR A 470 37.49 4.62 -0.38
CA THR A 470 37.68 4.68 -1.83
C THR A 470 36.33 4.46 -2.51
N LEU A 471 35.95 5.34 -3.42
CA LEU A 471 34.73 5.24 -4.23
C LEU A 471 35.11 4.88 -5.67
N THR A 472 34.56 3.78 -6.17
CA THR A 472 34.83 3.22 -7.50
C THR A 472 33.58 3.19 -8.40
N GLU A 473 32.50 3.85 -7.98
CA GLU A 473 31.23 3.94 -8.71
C GLU A 473 30.75 5.40 -8.78
N SER A 474 30.02 5.73 -9.85
CA SER A 474 29.38 7.03 -10.05
C SER A 474 28.17 7.19 -9.12
N MET A 475 27.93 8.40 -8.59
CA MET A 475 26.80 8.67 -7.69
C MET A 475 26.29 10.11 -7.79
N ALA A 476 25.00 10.31 -7.51
CA ALA A 476 24.40 11.63 -7.30
C ALA A 476 24.23 11.90 -5.80
N VAL A 477 24.48 13.15 -5.40
CA VAL A 477 24.51 13.62 -4.02
C VAL A 477 23.61 14.85 -3.93
N GLY A 478 22.75 14.89 -2.91
CA GLY A 478 21.88 16.02 -2.65
C GLY A 478 20.78 15.57 -1.68
N GLY A 479 19.97 14.61 -2.13
CA GLY A 479 19.12 13.76 -1.28
C GLY A 479 18.13 14.47 -0.34
N GLY A 480 17.86 15.76 -0.50
CA GLY A 480 17.11 16.53 0.50
C GLY A 480 17.88 16.82 1.81
N GLN A 481 19.21 16.81 1.78
CA GLN A 481 20.06 17.26 2.90
C GLN A 481 20.63 18.66 2.65
N ALA A 482 20.75 19.46 3.71
CA ALA A 482 21.36 20.79 3.69
C ALA A 482 22.89 20.77 3.53
N THR A 483 23.53 19.59 3.56
CA THR A 483 24.99 19.46 3.56
C THR A 483 25.45 18.18 2.86
N ALA A 484 26.47 18.30 2.02
CA ALA A 484 27.24 17.19 1.48
C ALA A 484 28.70 17.35 1.92
N CYS A 485 29.30 16.34 2.58
CA CYS A 485 30.68 16.42 3.04
C CYS A 485 31.47 15.14 2.77
N PHE A 486 32.69 15.29 2.25
CA PHE A 486 33.68 14.24 2.02
C PHE A 486 35.01 14.63 2.68
N ASP A 487 35.66 13.70 3.39
CA ASP A 487 36.92 13.91 4.11
C ASP A 487 37.86 12.69 3.94
N SER A 488 39.03 12.90 3.34
CA SER A 488 39.99 11.84 2.99
C SER A 488 39.42 10.73 2.09
N VAL A 489 38.57 11.10 1.11
CA VAL A 489 37.93 10.17 0.17
C VAL A 489 38.70 10.09 -1.15
N VAL A 490 38.91 8.87 -1.66
CA VAL A 490 39.58 8.62 -2.95
C VAL A 490 38.56 8.20 -4.00
N PHE A 491 38.24 9.08 -4.93
CA PHE A 491 37.42 8.78 -6.10
C PHE A 491 38.32 8.16 -7.19
N SER A 492 38.04 6.94 -7.64
CA SER A 492 38.96 6.15 -8.47
C SER A 492 38.30 5.52 -9.69
N GLY A 493 38.92 5.70 -10.86
CA GLY A 493 38.43 5.21 -12.15
C GLY A 493 37.60 6.26 -12.90
N PRO A 494 37.04 5.93 -14.08
CA PRO A 494 36.31 6.86 -14.95
C PRO A 494 34.87 7.13 -14.45
N ILE A 495 34.74 7.46 -13.16
CA ILE A 495 33.46 7.70 -12.47
C ILE A 495 33.08 9.18 -12.48
N THR A 496 31.80 9.47 -12.30
CA THR A 496 31.29 10.83 -12.07
C THR A 496 30.50 10.87 -10.77
N VAL A 497 30.92 11.75 -9.87
CA VAL A 497 30.18 12.10 -8.66
C VAL A 497 29.56 13.48 -8.87
N THR A 498 28.24 13.59 -8.73
CA THR A 498 27.49 14.82 -8.99
C THR A 498 26.85 15.30 -7.69
N VAL A 499 27.23 16.47 -7.19
CA VAL A 499 26.51 17.17 -6.13
C VAL A 499 25.50 18.11 -6.79
N GLU A 500 24.23 17.73 -6.76
CA GLU A 500 23.13 18.48 -7.37
C GLU A 500 22.55 19.44 -6.33
N LEU A 501 22.87 20.73 -6.42
CA LEU A 501 22.36 21.74 -5.48
C LEU A 501 20.83 21.87 -5.59
N GLY A 502 20.30 21.79 -6.81
CA GLY A 502 18.85 21.64 -7.06
C GLY A 502 18.23 20.33 -6.56
N SER A 503 19.01 19.46 -5.89
CA SER A 503 18.54 18.22 -5.26
C SER A 503 18.93 18.11 -3.76
N MET A 504 19.50 19.17 -3.18
CA MET A 504 19.74 19.34 -1.73
C MET A 504 18.50 19.92 -1.00
N ASP A 505 18.51 20.01 0.33
CA ASP A 505 17.37 20.56 1.12
C ASP A 505 17.00 22.00 0.68
N PRO A 506 15.85 22.21 0.01
CA PRO A 506 15.50 23.52 -0.52
C PRO A 506 14.84 24.43 0.53
N PHE A 507 14.80 24.00 1.79
CA PHE A 507 14.34 24.79 2.94
C PHE A 507 15.49 25.20 3.87
N ALA A 508 16.70 24.71 3.61
CA ALA A 508 17.90 25.16 4.30
C ALA A 508 18.26 26.60 3.95
N GLY A 509 18.61 27.41 4.96
CA GLY A 509 19.11 28.77 4.75
C GLY A 509 20.52 28.85 4.15
N LEU A 510 21.23 27.71 4.07
CA LEU A 510 22.55 27.57 3.46
C LEU A 510 22.74 26.12 2.98
N LEU A 511 23.22 25.94 1.75
CA LEU A 511 23.67 24.64 1.23
C LEU A 511 25.18 24.53 1.36
N ASN A 512 25.65 23.58 2.17
CA ASN A 512 27.09 23.37 2.38
C ASN A 512 27.61 22.19 1.54
N VAL A 513 28.63 22.42 0.72
CA VAL A 513 29.39 21.35 0.04
C VAL A 513 30.85 21.42 0.50
N THR A 514 31.31 20.38 1.20
CA THR A 514 32.63 20.34 1.83
C THR A 514 33.47 19.19 1.28
N LEU A 515 34.68 19.51 0.82
CA LEU A 515 35.66 18.55 0.30
C LEU A 515 36.97 18.75 1.04
N ARG A 516 37.42 17.74 1.79
CA ARG A 516 38.65 17.82 2.60
C ARG A 516 39.54 16.62 2.31
N HIS A 517 40.83 16.84 2.07
CA HIS A 517 41.83 15.79 1.77
C HIS A 517 41.42 14.77 0.67
N CYS A 518 40.47 15.11 -0.20
CA CYS A 518 39.94 14.18 -1.21
C CYS A 518 40.88 14.06 -2.42
N VAL A 519 40.88 12.90 -3.07
CA VAL A 519 41.73 12.59 -4.24
C VAL A 519 40.85 12.15 -5.40
N LEU A 520 41.09 12.69 -6.59
CA LEU A 520 40.50 12.25 -7.85
C LEU A 520 41.57 11.48 -8.64
N ALA A 521 41.31 10.22 -8.98
CA ALA A 521 42.25 9.31 -9.63
C ALA A 521 41.60 8.53 -10.78
N GLY A 522 42.39 8.06 -11.74
CA GLY A 522 41.93 7.17 -12.83
C GLY A 522 40.89 7.76 -13.79
N GLY A 523 40.76 9.09 -13.86
CA GLY A 523 39.79 9.79 -14.70
C GLY A 523 38.51 10.25 -13.98
N ALA A 524 38.43 10.11 -12.65
CA ALA A 524 37.27 10.48 -11.86
C ALA A 524 36.93 11.98 -12.00
N GLN A 525 35.63 12.28 -12.12
CA GLN A 525 35.08 13.62 -12.17
C GLN A 525 34.22 13.89 -10.93
N LEU A 526 34.38 15.07 -10.33
CA LEU A 526 33.45 15.61 -9.36
C LEU A 526 32.77 16.84 -9.99
N ARG A 527 31.45 16.84 -10.04
CA ARG A 527 30.62 17.91 -10.59
C ARG A 527 29.77 18.50 -9.48
N ILE A 528 29.69 19.83 -9.40
CA ILE A 528 28.68 20.51 -8.59
C ILE A 528 27.74 21.18 -9.58
N VAL A 529 26.48 20.75 -9.60
CA VAL A 529 25.44 21.23 -10.52
C VAL A 529 24.57 22.22 -9.76
N GLY A 530 24.32 23.37 -10.37
CA GLY A 530 23.57 24.46 -9.76
C GLY A 530 22.07 24.19 -9.63
N LEU A 531 21.33 25.28 -9.42
CA LEU A 531 19.92 25.37 -9.80
C LEU A 531 19.86 25.77 -11.28
N GLU A 532 18.83 25.31 -11.99
CA GLU A 532 18.41 25.90 -13.25
C GLU A 532 17.26 26.87 -12.93
N ASP A 533 17.29 28.09 -13.51
CA ASP A 533 16.39 29.22 -13.21
C ASP A 533 15.12 29.22 -14.07
#